data_AF-A0A450YR88-F1
#
_entry.id   AF-A0A450YR88-F1
#
_cell.length_a   1.000
_cell.length_b   1.000
_cell.length_c   1.000
_cell.angle_alpha   90.00
_cell.angle_beta   90.00
_cell.angle_gamma   90.00
#
_symmetry.space_group_name_H-M   'P 1'
#
loop_
_entity.id
_entity.type
_entity.pdbx_description
1 polymer ?
#
loop_
_entity_poly.entity_id
_entity_poly.type
_entity_poly.pdbx_seq_one_letter_code
_entity_poly.pdbx_strand_id
1 'polypeptide(L)' 'MKLQSFQNTGFRFSLLFADGKTILTDLQPLIGAHISEEDLASARIDPDWGCLEFRDGAVDIEPATLYRYAANHWITVGLR' A
#
# COMPACT_ATOMS: atom_id res chain seq x y z
N MET A 1 7.60 -4.31 -9.64
CA MET A 1 6.17 -4.66 -9.75
C MET A 1 5.38 -3.39 -9.48
N LYS A 2 4.73 -2.76 -10.47
CA LYS A 2 4.01 -1.48 -10.26
C LYS A 2 2.67 -1.70 -9.54
N LEU A 3 2.25 -0.76 -8.70
CA LEU A 3 0.90 -0.70 -8.15
C LEU A 3 -0.04 -0.09 -9.20
N GLN A 4 -1.20 -0.70 -9.43
CA GLN A 4 -2.20 -0.22 -10.40
C GLN A 4 -3.37 0.47 -9.73
N SER A 5 -3.84 -0.07 -8.60
CA SER A 5 -4.88 0.56 -7.80
C SER A 5 -4.78 0.10 -6.35
N PHE A 6 -5.39 0.86 -5.46
CA PHE A 6 -5.57 0.46 -4.07
C PHE A 6 -6.90 0.95 -3.51
N GLN A 7 -7.28 0.33 -2.40
CA GLN A 7 -8.31 0.81 -1.49
C GLN A 7 -7.79 0.65 -0.06
N ASN A 8 -8.17 1.54 0.85
CA ASN A 8 -7.79 1.41 2.25
C ASN A 8 -8.89 1.84 3.22
N THR A 9 -8.87 1.19 4.39
CA THR A 9 -9.59 1.62 5.58
C THR A 9 -8.59 1.67 6.71
N GLY A 10 -8.18 2.88 7.10
CA GLY A 10 -6.99 3.06 7.95
C GLY A 10 -5.76 2.45 7.25
N PHE A 11 -4.94 1.74 8.02
CA PHE A 11 -3.72 1.09 7.53
C PHE A 11 -3.93 -0.27 6.85
N ARG A 12 -5.18 -0.74 6.69
CA ARG A 12 -5.48 -1.95 5.93
C ARG A 12 -5.68 -1.59 4.46
N PHE A 13 -4.80 -2.11 3.61
CA PHE A 13 -4.81 -1.85 2.17
C PHE A 13 -5.16 -3.12 1.38
N SER A 14 -6.00 -2.94 0.36
CA SER A 14 -6.16 -3.85 -0.77
C SER A 14 -5.34 -3.29 -1.93
N LEU A 15 -4.30 -4.02 -2.35
CA LEU A 15 -3.32 -3.55 -3.33
C LEU A 15 -3.39 -4.41 -4.61
N LEU A 16 -3.77 -3.82 -5.75
CA LEU A 16 -3.74 -4.48 -7.06
C LEU A 16 -2.44 -4.14 -7.78
N PHE A 17 -1.64 -5.15 -8.09
CA PHE A 17 -0.37 -5.00 -8.80
C PHE A 17 -0.47 -5.32 -10.29
N ALA A 18 0.54 -4.91 -11.05
CA ALA A 18 0.59 -5.09 -12.50
C ALA A 18 0.59 -6.56 -12.99
N ASP A 19 0.83 -7.54 -12.12
CA ASP A 19 0.67 -8.96 -12.43
C ASP A 19 -0.77 -9.48 -12.21
N GLY A 20 -1.71 -8.59 -11.88
CA GLY A 20 -3.11 -8.89 -11.65
C GLY A 20 -3.42 -9.41 -10.25
N LYS A 21 -2.44 -9.51 -9.35
CA LYS A 21 -2.70 -9.98 -7.98
C LYS A 21 -3.20 -8.84 -7.10
N THR A 22 -4.25 -9.14 -6.34
CA THR A 22 -4.74 -8.31 -5.24
C THR A 22 -4.25 -8.91 -3.91
N ILE A 23 -3.58 -8.10 -3.10
CA ILE A 23 -3.09 -8.52 -1.78
C ILE A 23 -3.70 -7.61 -0.71
N LEU A 24 -4.28 -8.21 0.32
CA LEU A 24 -4.73 -7.52 1.53
C LEU A 24 -3.62 -7.53 2.57
N THR A 25 -3.20 -6.37 3.05
CA THR A 25 -2.11 -6.25 4.03
C THR A 25 -2.33 -5.08 4.98
N ASP A 26 -1.70 -5.15 6.16
CA ASP A 26 -1.61 -4.05 7.11
C ASP A 26 -0.27 -3.33 6.93
N LEU A 27 -0.32 -2.07 6.50
CA LEU A 27 0.86 -1.25 6.29
C LEU A 27 1.31 -0.50 7.54
N GLN A 28 0.56 -0.54 8.65
CA GLN A 28 0.92 0.19 9.87
C GLN A 28 2.36 -0.10 10.35
N PRO A 29 2.84 -1.36 10.36
CA PRO A 29 4.22 -1.64 10.75
C PRO A 29 5.28 -1.05 9.80
N LEU A 30 4.93 -0.83 8.53
CA LEU A 30 5.84 -0.31 7.52
C LEU A 30 5.88 1.23 7.52
N ILE A 31 4.72 1.88 7.66
CA ILE A 31 4.61 3.34 7.48
C ILE A 31 4.13 4.11 8.72
N GLY A 32 3.66 3.44 9.77
CA GLY A 32 3.03 4.09 10.93
C GLY A 32 3.96 4.97 11.76
N ALA A 33 5.29 4.84 11.60
CA ALA A 33 6.26 5.77 12.19
C ALA A 33 6.43 7.09 11.39
N HIS A 34 5.91 7.13 10.16
CA HIS A 34 6.09 8.24 9.21
C HIS A 34 4.77 8.88 8.76
N ILE A 35 3.66 8.17 8.92
CA ILE A 35 2.32 8.50 8.43
C ILE A 35 1.34 8.33 9.60
N SER A 36 0.60 9.40 9.92
CA SER A 36 -0.53 9.33 10.85
C SER A 36 -1.79 8.80 10.15
N GLU A 37 -2.85 8.49 10.91
CA GLU A 37 -4.13 8.10 10.30
C GLU A 37 -4.73 9.22 9.43
N GLU A 38 -4.53 10.49 9.80
CA GLU A 38 -5.02 11.65 9.04
C GLU A 38 -4.29 11.76 7.69
N ASP A 39 -2.99 11.49 7.67
CA ASP A 39 -2.17 11.53 6.46
C ASP A 39 -2.58 10.47 5.42
N LEU A 40 -3.27 9.40 5.82
CA LEU A 40 -3.73 8.36 4.89
C LEU A 40 -4.69 8.89 3.83
N ALA A 41 -5.39 10.00 4.10
CA ALA A 41 -6.26 10.66 3.13
C ALA A 41 -5.48 11.23 1.92
N SER A 42 -4.17 11.43 2.06
CA SER A 42 -3.29 11.90 0.99
C SER A 42 -2.73 10.79 0.11
N ALA A 43 -3.04 9.53 0.40
CA ALA A 43 -2.54 8.39 -0.34
C ALA A 43 -2.91 8.48 -1.83
N ARG A 44 -1.93 8.30 -2.71
CA ARG A 44 -2.14 8.21 -4.16
C ARG A 44 -1.05 7.38 -4.84
N ILE A 45 -1.27 7.07 -6.11
CA ILE A 45 -0.26 6.41 -6.94
C ILE A 45 0.48 7.48 -7.74
N ASP A 46 1.80 7.50 -7.64
CA ASP A 46 2.62 8.31 -8.54
C ASP A 46 2.45 7.78 -9.99
N PRO A 47 2.06 8.63 -10.96
CA PRO A 47 1.72 8.18 -12.31
C PRO A 47 2.93 7.72 -13.13
N ASP A 48 4.13 8.20 -12.83
CA ASP A 48 5.35 7.89 -13.57
C ASP A 48 6.00 6.60 -13.05
N TRP A 49 6.08 6.46 -11.73
CA TRP A 49 6.78 5.39 -11.03
C TRP A 49 5.86 4.24 -10.63
N GLY A 50 4.57 4.51 -10.38
CA GLY A 50 3.60 3.53 -9.89
C GLY A 50 3.84 3.12 -8.43
N CYS A 51 4.45 4.00 -7.63
CA CYS A 51 4.62 3.84 -6.18
C CYS A 51 3.38 4.33 -5.43
N LEU A 52 3.18 3.79 -4.23
CA LEU A 52 2.22 4.36 -3.28
C LEU A 52 2.91 5.51 -2.56
N GLU A 53 2.34 6.70 -2.66
CA GLU A 53 2.87 7.91 -2.03
C GLU A 53 1.84 8.61 -1.15
N PHE A 54 2.35 9.41 -0.20
CA PHE A 54 1.61 10.18 0.78
C PHE A 54 2.21 11.58 0.89
N ARG A 55 1.43 12.54 1.40
CA ARG A 55 1.84 13.92 1.68
C ARG A 55 2.55 14.56 0.48
N ASP A 56 1.90 14.49 -0.67
CA ASP A 56 2.38 15.04 -1.92
C ASP A 56 3.76 14.53 -2.39
N GLY A 57 4.08 13.26 -2.09
CA GLY A 57 5.35 12.62 -2.48
C GLY A 57 6.46 12.76 -1.44
N ALA A 58 6.20 13.37 -0.28
CA ALA A 58 7.18 13.46 0.80
C ALA A 58 7.48 12.10 1.46
N VAL A 59 6.57 11.13 1.31
CA VAL A 59 6.77 9.73 1.71
C VAL A 59 6.25 8.85 0.59
N ASP A 60 7.10 7.98 0.08
CA ASP A 60 6.75 6.99 -0.93
C ASP A 60 7.20 5.58 -0.52
N ILE A 61 6.57 4.58 -1.12
CA ILE A 61 6.99 3.19 -1.03
C ILE A 61 7.29 2.67 -2.43
N GLU A 62 8.57 2.37 -2.67
CA GLU A 62 9.05 1.77 -3.91
C GLU A 62 8.22 0.52 -4.28
N PRO A 63 7.75 0.37 -5.53
CA PRO A 63 6.72 -0.62 -5.85
C PRO A 63 7.14 -2.07 -5.58
N ALA A 64 8.41 -2.43 -5.81
CA ALA A 64 8.89 -3.77 -5.50
C ALA A 64 8.97 -4.03 -4.00
N THR A 65 9.32 -3.02 -3.20
CA THR A 65 9.30 -3.08 -1.74
C THR A 65 7.89 -3.26 -1.21
N LEU A 66 6.92 -2.50 -1.71
CA LEU A 66 5.51 -2.67 -1.34
C LEU A 66 5.01 -4.08 -1.67
N TYR A 67 5.29 -4.59 -2.88
CA TYR A 67 4.89 -5.94 -3.29
C TYR A 67 5.50 -7.03 -2.40
N ARG A 68 6.81 -6.94 -2.13
CA ARG A 68 7.51 -7.92 -1.26
C ARG A 68 6.96 -7.88 0.16
N TYR A 69 6.70 -6.70 0.70
CA TYR A 69 6.13 -6.56 2.04
C TYR A 69 4.74 -7.19 2.08
N ALA A 70 3.85 -6.81 1.17
CA ALA A 70 2.47 -7.29 1.11
C ALA A 70 2.42 -8.83 0.95
N ALA A 71 3.27 -9.40 0.08
CA ALA A 71 3.32 -10.84 -0.14
C ALA A 71 3.77 -11.64 1.11
N ASN A 72 4.56 -11.04 1.99
CA ASN A 72 5.04 -11.68 3.22
C ASN A 72 4.16 -11.38 4.46
N HIS A 73 3.32 -10.35 4.40
CA HIS A 73 2.50 -9.87 5.53
C HIS A 73 1.02 -9.75 5.13
N TRP A 74 0.55 -10.70 4.32
CA TRP A 74 -0.85 -10.72 3.88
C TRP A 74 -1.76 -11.11 5.04
N ILE A 75 -2.95 -10.52 5.07
CA ILE A 75 -3.97 -10.83 6.07
C ILE A 75 -4.76 -12.04 5.59
N THR A 76 -4.77 -13.11 6.39
CA THR A 76 -5.69 -14.23 6.17
C THR A 76 -7.11 -13.77 6.44
N VAL A 77 -7.91 -13.60 5.39
CA VAL A 77 -9.36 -13.44 5.55
C VAL A 77 -9.91 -14.83 5.84
N GLY A 78 -10.28 -15.09 7.11
CA GLY A 78 -10.96 -16.32 7.47
C GLY A 78 -12.30 -16.40 6.72
N LEU A 79 -12.43 -17.34 5.80
CA LEU A 79 -13.73 -17.72 5.23
C LEU A 79 -14.61 -18.19 6.41
N ARG A 80 -15.68 -17.45 6.69
CA ARG A 80 -16.82 -17.96 7.46
C ARG A 80 -17.85 -18.51 6.50
#